data_AF-A0A2S8ZFQ8-F1
#
_entry.id   AF-A0A2S8ZFQ8-F1
#
_cell.length_a   1.000
_cell.length_b   1.000
_cell.length_c   1.000
_cell.angle_alpha   90.00
_cell.angle_beta   90.00
_cell.angle_gamma   90.00
#
_symmetry.space_group_name_H-M   'P 1'
#
loop_
_entity.id
_entity.type
_entity.pdbx_description
1 polymer ?
#
loop_
_entity_poly.entity_id
_entity_poly.type
_entity_poly.pdbx_seq_one_letter_code
_entity_poly.pdbx_strand_id
1 'polypeptide(L)'
;MKTKIMKKAIILGLCTLLISCSKTTDEEINESQTPITEKIFAFKYIDNGTNSVVQLNPNNGSEIKTIANLGNQYLRIAKYYSNTDEILGEVNENNTKKFYRIKVSDGTISKYNYNGYDDFVIGGNKLYAFKYNNSNNSIVELNPTNGTEITTLKSVGSNYLKNFVFSQTTNTIICENNTTKSLYKINITNGNTESFNYFGYDNLAISKNGQLYGFKYTTNNNQIVELNTLNGNEIKTVKSMGSKYLKNMLYLNSTAEIIGDLIDSSTHNYFKCKVSDGTSSENSFGKYDYFIF
;
A
#
# COMPACT_ATOMS: atom_id res chain seq x y z
N MET A 1 -45.34 -56.11 -58.84
CA MET A 1 -45.75 -57.29 -58.06
C MET A 1 -44.58 -58.27 -57.98
N LYS A 2 -43.87 -58.31 -56.84
CA LYS A 2 -43.23 -59.51 -56.24
C LYS A 2 -42.34 -59.08 -55.07
N THR A 3 -42.90 -59.27 -53.89
CA THR A 3 -42.26 -59.34 -52.59
C THR A 3 -41.38 -60.59 -52.51
N LYS A 4 -40.19 -60.53 -51.90
CA LYS A 4 -39.74 -61.55 -50.93
C LYS A 4 -38.50 -61.14 -50.13
N ILE A 5 -38.80 -60.98 -48.85
CA ILE A 5 -37.98 -61.12 -47.63
C ILE A 5 -37.07 -62.36 -47.68
N MET A 6 -35.81 -62.30 -47.19
CA MET A 6 -35.37 -62.85 -45.89
C MET A 6 -33.82 -62.95 -45.69
N LYS A 7 -33.42 -62.74 -44.41
CA LYS A 7 -32.32 -63.36 -43.63
C LYS A 7 -30.89 -62.76 -43.61
N LYS A 8 -30.69 -61.95 -42.56
CA LYS A 8 -29.59 -61.92 -41.55
C LYS A 8 -28.26 -62.61 -41.89
N ALA A 9 -27.18 -61.81 -41.83
CA ALA A 9 -25.97 -62.18 -41.09
C ALA A 9 -25.52 -60.96 -40.27
N ILE A 10 -25.41 -61.14 -38.95
CA ILE A 10 -24.87 -60.18 -37.98
C ILE A 10 -23.36 -60.42 -37.95
N ILE A 11 -22.56 -59.41 -38.28
CA ILE A 11 -21.14 -59.35 -37.92
C ILE A 11 -20.96 -58.10 -37.07
N LEU A 12 -20.64 -58.33 -35.80
CA LEU A 12 -20.36 -57.34 -34.78
C LEU A 12 -18.91 -56.86 -34.99
N GLY A 13 -18.74 -55.74 -35.70
CA GLY A 13 -17.44 -55.09 -35.88
C GLY A 13 -17.25 -53.99 -34.84
N LEU A 14 -16.45 -54.29 -33.81
CA LEU A 14 -16.00 -53.35 -32.79
C LEU A 14 -15.13 -52.27 -33.47
N CYS A 15 -15.65 -51.05 -33.62
CA CYS A 15 -14.91 -49.91 -34.18
C CYS A 15 -14.33 -49.08 -33.03
N THR A 16 -13.14 -49.43 -32.57
CA THR A 16 -12.33 -48.58 -31.69
C THR A 16 -11.65 -47.51 -32.53
N LEU A 17 -12.11 -46.26 -32.35
CA LEU A 17 -11.48 -45.07 -32.91
C LEU A 17 -10.15 -44.83 -32.17
N LEU A 18 -9.04 -45.10 -32.85
CA LEU A 18 -7.70 -44.69 -32.41
C LEU A 18 -7.55 -43.19 -32.66
N ILE A 19 -7.76 -42.38 -31.61
CA ILE A 19 -7.30 -40.99 -31.61
C ILE A 19 -5.79 -41.03 -31.35
N SER A 20 -5.01 -40.66 -32.37
CA SER A 20 -3.57 -40.51 -32.29
C SER A 20 -3.21 -39.41 -31.29
N CYS A 21 -2.47 -39.80 -30.25
CA CYS A 21 -1.90 -38.89 -29.27
C CYS A 21 -0.68 -38.20 -29.90
N SER A 22 -0.85 -37.01 -30.49
CA SER A 22 0.27 -36.13 -30.77
C SER A 22 0.73 -35.54 -29.43
N LYS A 23 1.89 -36.00 -28.94
CA LYS A 23 2.61 -35.34 -27.86
C LYS A 23 3.05 -33.96 -28.33
N THR A 24 2.22 -32.96 -28.10
CA THR A 24 2.69 -31.59 -27.95
C THR A 24 3.37 -31.54 -26.58
N THR A 25 4.68 -31.40 -26.59
CA THR A 25 5.41 -30.92 -25.42
C THR A 25 4.94 -29.51 -25.17
N ASP A 26 4.03 -29.35 -24.22
CA ASP A 26 3.74 -28.07 -23.60
C ASP A 26 5.03 -27.67 -22.88
N GLU A 27 5.89 -26.93 -23.58
CA GLU A 27 6.86 -26.06 -22.93
C GLU A 27 6.04 -25.08 -22.11
N GLU A 28 5.85 -25.38 -20.84
CA GLU A 28 5.54 -24.38 -19.83
C GLU A 28 6.55 -23.25 -20.03
N ILE A 29 6.09 -22.15 -20.61
CA ILE A 29 6.75 -20.86 -20.51
C ILE A 29 6.65 -20.50 -19.02
N ASN A 30 7.56 -21.06 -18.24
CA ASN A 30 7.89 -20.58 -16.92
C ASN A 30 8.62 -19.26 -17.18
N GLU A 31 7.86 -18.20 -17.46
CA GLU A 31 8.32 -16.85 -17.21
C GLU A 31 8.75 -16.86 -15.76
N SER A 32 10.06 -17.02 -15.55
CA SER A 32 10.71 -16.68 -14.32
C SER A 32 10.37 -15.21 -14.08
N GLN A 33 9.25 -14.97 -13.41
CA GLN A 33 8.99 -13.71 -12.76
C GLN A 33 10.14 -13.56 -11.79
N THR A 34 11.16 -12.81 -12.22
CA THR A 34 12.09 -12.18 -11.29
C THR A 34 11.20 -11.59 -10.20
N PRO A 35 11.28 -12.05 -8.95
CA PRO A 35 10.38 -11.59 -7.91
C PRO A 35 10.55 -10.08 -7.86
N ILE A 36 9.50 -9.35 -8.24
CA ILE A 36 9.46 -7.90 -8.11
C ILE A 36 9.59 -7.67 -6.61
N THR A 37 10.81 -7.37 -6.17
CA THR A 37 11.09 -7.22 -4.76
C THR A 37 10.53 -5.86 -4.41
N GLU A 38 9.35 -5.85 -3.79
CA GLU A 38 8.76 -4.63 -3.25
C GLU A 38 9.84 -3.91 -2.43
N LYS A 39 10.11 -2.66 -2.79
CA LYS A 39 11.11 -1.85 -2.10
C LYS A 39 10.42 -1.19 -0.92
N ILE A 40 11.00 -1.35 0.26
CA ILE A 40 10.61 -0.62 1.45
C ILE A 40 11.75 0.31 1.80
N PHE A 41 11.42 1.56 2.05
CA PHE A 41 12.36 2.53 2.56
C PHE A 41 11.93 3.00 3.94
N ALA A 42 12.82 3.65 4.65
CA ALA A 42 12.50 4.26 5.93
C ALA A 42 13.25 5.59 6.10
N PHE A 43 12.60 6.51 6.80
CA PHE A 43 13.27 7.70 7.26
C PHE A 43 13.91 7.43 8.64
N LYS A 44 15.23 7.50 8.68
CA LYS A 44 16.04 7.35 9.88
C LYS A 44 16.34 8.73 10.45
N TYR A 45 15.61 9.10 11.50
CA TYR A 45 15.87 10.30 12.28
C TYR A 45 16.93 10.00 13.34
N ILE A 46 17.98 10.81 13.40
CA ILE A 46 19.03 10.71 14.42
C ILE A 46 19.11 12.07 15.11
N ASP A 47 18.73 12.10 16.39
CA ASP A 47 18.83 13.32 17.18
C ASP A 47 20.28 13.79 17.28
N ASN A 48 20.53 15.06 16.95
CA ASN A 48 21.87 15.65 16.81
C ASN A 48 22.81 14.90 15.84
N GLY A 49 22.24 14.14 14.89
CA GLY A 49 23.00 13.35 13.92
C GLY A 49 22.66 13.67 12.47
N THR A 50 23.09 12.77 11.57
CA THR A 50 22.75 12.85 10.15
C THR A 50 21.51 12.01 9.88
N ASN A 51 20.41 12.70 9.56
CA ASN A 51 19.20 12.09 9.07
C ASN A 51 19.44 11.47 7.70
N SER A 52 18.80 10.34 7.43
CA SER A 52 18.98 9.61 6.18
C SER A 52 17.72 8.89 5.75
N VAL A 53 17.62 8.65 4.45
CA VAL A 53 16.68 7.68 3.88
C VAL A 53 17.44 6.40 3.62
N VAL A 54 16.92 5.28 4.10
CA VAL A 54 17.54 3.95 3.96
C VAL A 54 16.58 3.00 3.23
N GLN A 55 17.13 1.99 2.57
CA GLN A 55 16.37 0.86 2.05
C GLN A 55 16.42 -0.30 3.04
N LEU A 56 15.26 -0.88 3.32
CA LEU A 56 15.12 -2.02 4.23
C LEU A 56 14.93 -3.32 3.46
N ASN A 57 15.38 -4.42 4.07
CA ASN A 57 15.06 -5.77 3.62
C ASN A 57 13.62 -6.12 4.03
N PRO A 58 12.70 -6.38 3.09
CA PRO A 58 11.29 -6.67 3.40
C PRO A 58 11.06 -7.89 4.30
N ASN A 59 12.04 -8.79 4.38
CA ASN A 59 11.91 -10.03 5.15
C ASN A 59 12.21 -9.86 6.64
N ASN A 60 13.04 -8.90 7.02
CA ASN A 60 13.49 -8.77 8.41
C ASN A 60 13.70 -7.32 8.90
N GLY A 61 13.48 -6.32 8.03
CA GLY A 61 13.63 -4.91 8.39
C GLY A 61 15.07 -4.41 8.52
N SER A 62 16.08 -5.25 8.25
CA SER A 62 17.49 -4.83 8.29
C SER A 62 17.82 -3.81 7.19
N GLU A 63 18.71 -2.86 7.48
CA GLU A 63 19.19 -1.90 6.48
C GLU A 63 19.99 -2.61 5.39
N ILE A 64 19.61 -2.42 4.14
CA ILE A 64 20.38 -2.88 2.97
C ILE A 64 21.43 -1.84 2.62
N LYS A 65 21.00 -0.57 2.53
CA LYS A 65 21.85 0.56 2.17
C LYS A 65 21.22 1.89 2.57
N THR A 66 22.07 2.90 2.73
CA THR A 66 21.61 4.30 2.76
C THR A 66 21.35 4.76 1.33
N ILE A 67 20.16 5.33 1.08
CA ILE A 67 19.78 5.92 -0.21
C ILE A 67 20.27 7.36 -0.28
N ALA A 68 20.00 8.16 0.74
CA ALA A 68 20.38 9.57 0.75
C ALA A 68 20.66 10.08 2.16
N ASN A 69 21.67 10.95 2.28
CA ASN A 69 21.96 11.69 3.50
C ASN A 69 21.27 13.05 3.43
N LEU A 70 20.43 13.35 4.42
CA LEU A 70 19.68 14.60 4.51
C LEU A 70 20.34 15.61 5.46
N GLY A 71 21.50 15.27 6.06
CA GLY A 71 22.14 16.12 7.05
C GLY A 71 21.24 16.29 8.27
N ASN A 72 21.04 17.52 8.73
CA ASN A 72 20.12 17.83 9.82
C ASN A 72 18.65 17.98 9.39
N GLN A 73 18.34 17.80 8.10
CA GLN A 73 17.01 18.06 7.57
C GLN A 73 16.03 16.95 7.93
N TYR A 74 14.84 17.34 8.39
CA TYR A 74 13.77 16.40 8.74
C TYR A 74 12.83 16.19 7.56
N LEU A 75 12.78 14.96 7.04
CA LEU A 75 11.80 14.54 6.03
C LEU A 75 10.48 14.30 6.76
N ARG A 76 9.51 15.20 6.61
CA ARG A 76 8.27 15.16 7.41
C ARG A 76 7.32 14.08 6.94
N ILE A 77 7.13 13.99 5.63
CA ILE A 77 6.26 13.01 4.97
C ILE A 77 6.94 12.59 3.68
N ALA A 78 6.84 11.30 3.31
CA ALA A 78 7.34 10.81 2.04
C ALA A 78 6.61 9.56 1.56
N LYS A 79 6.59 9.37 0.24
CA LYS A 79 6.05 8.19 -0.44
C LYS A 79 7.01 7.75 -1.55
N TYR A 80 7.06 6.45 -1.82
CA TYR A 80 7.85 5.93 -2.92
C TYR A 80 7.03 5.96 -4.22
N TYR A 81 7.55 6.67 -5.21
CA TYR A 81 6.95 6.80 -6.53
C TYR A 81 7.67 5.89 -7.52
N SER A 82 7.09 4.70 -7.68
CA SER A 82 7.66 3.61 -8.48
C SER A 82 7.83 3.96 -9.96
N ASN A 83 7.05 4.90 -10.50
CA ASN A 83 7.10 5.29 -11.91
C ASN A 83 8.45 5.92 -12.31
N THR A 84 9.12 6.62 -11.39
CA THR A 84 10.45 7.22 -11.65
C THR A 84 11.54 6.67 -10.73
N ASP A 85 11.24 5.66 -9.92
CA ASP A 85 12.12 5.09 -8.89
C ASP A 85 12.67 6.17 -7.94
N GLU A 86 11.76 7.01 -7.44
CA GLU A 86 12.08 8.15 -6.58
C GLU A 86 11.25 8.14 -5.30
N ILE A 87 11.81 8.73 -4.25
CA ILE A 87 11.08 9.05 -3.03
C ILE A 87 10.68 10.52 -3.11
N LEU A 88 9.38 10.77 -3.06
CA LEU A 88 8.78 12.10 -3.06
C LEU A 88 8.47 12.48 -1.63
N GLY A 89 8.94 13.63 -1.17
CA GLY A 89 8.75 14.00 0.23
C GLY A 89 8.77 15.49 0.49
N GLU A 90 8.30 15.85 1.68
CA GLU A 90 8.38 17.21 2.18
C GLU A 90 9.50 17.34 3.21
N VAL A 91 10.34 18.37 3.06
CA VAL A 91 11.35 18.76 4.02
C VAL A 91 11.13 20.20 4.46
N ASN A 92 11.32 20.48 5.74
CA ASN A 92 11.38 21.84 6.27
C ASN A 92 12.83 22.33 6.30
N GLU A 93 13.25 23.10 5.30
CA GLU A 93 14.58 23.72 5.25
C GLU A 93 14.49 25.19 5.65
N ASN A 94 15.13 25.59 6.76
CA ASN A 94 15.17 26.99 7.22
C ASN A 94 13.78 27.66 7.26
N ASN A 95 12.81 27.00 7.90
CA ASN A 95 11.40 27.43 7.98
C ASN A 95 10.66 27.53 6.64
N THR A 96 11.24 27.01 5.55
CA THR A 96 10.60 26.93 4.23
C THR A 96 10.34 25.48 3.88
N LYS A 97 9.11 25.18 3.47
CA LYS A 97 8.74 23.85 2.99
C LYS A 97 9.31 23.62 1.60
N LYS A 98 9.94 22.47 1.39
CA LYS A 98 10.56 22.05 0.13
C LYS A 98 10.02 20.69 -0.28
N PHE A 99 9.80 20.53 -1.57
CA PHE A 99 9.47 19.25 -2.17
C PHE A 99 10.77 18.59 -2.62
N TYR A 100 11.09 17.46 -2.01
CA TYR A 100 12.25 16.66 -2.32
C TYR A 100 11.87 15.54 -3.27
N ARG A 101 12.72 15.33 -4.26
CA ARG A 101 12.79 14.11 -5.06
C ARG A 101 14.13 13.46 -4.83
N ILE A 102 14.11 12.26 -4.28
CA ILE A 102 15.31 11.50 -3.95
C ILE A 102 15.36 10.29 -4.88
N LYS A 103 16.35 10.25 -5.76
CA LYS A 103 16.50 9.14 -6.70
C LYS A 103 17.06 7.91 -6.00
N VAL A 104 16.39 6.77 -6.12
CA VAL A 104 16.76 5.55 -5.38
C VAL A 104 18.09 4.96 -5.87
N SER A 105 18.44 5.16 -7.15
CA SER A 105 19.63 4.57 -7.75
C SER A 105 20.94 5.14 -7.20
N ASP A 106 20.99 6.45 -6.95
CA ASP A 106 22.23 7.19 -6.64
C ASP A 106 22.08 8.19 -5.48
N GLY A 107 20.88 8.34 -4.90
CA GLY A 107 20.63 9.26 -3.80
C GLY A 107 20.55 10.73 -4.18
N THR A 108 20.60 11.07 -5.48
CA THR A 108 20.52 12.45 -5.93
C THR A 108 19.23 13.11 -5.46
N ILE A 109 19.36 14.32 -4.89
CA ILE A 109 18.24 15.09 -4.35
C ILE A 109 17.97 16.30 -5.26
N SER A 110 16.78 16.34 -5.83
CA SER A 110 16.23 17.55 -6.47
C SER A 110 15.26 18.23 -5.51
N LYS A 111 15.32 19.56 -5.44
CA LYS A 111 14.57 20.37 -4.47
C LYS A 111 13.73 21.42 -5.18
N TYR A 112 12.48 21.56 -4.75
CA TYR A 112 11.53 22.52 -5.33
C TYR A 112 10.81 23.30 -4.23
N ASN A 113 10.33 24.51 -4.56
CA ASN A 113 9.46 25.27 -3.67
C ASN A 113 8.14 24.52 -3.46
N TYR A 114 7.62 24.58 -2.23
CA TYR A 114 6.46 23.79 -1.87
C TYR A 114 5.54 24.52 -0.90
N ASN A 115 4.23 24.42 -1.12
CA ASN A 115 3.23 25.03 -0.24
C ASN A 115 3.05 24.24 1.06
N GLY A 116 3.34 22.95 1.01
CA GLY A 116 3.15 22.01 2.10
C GLY A 116 1.73 21.47 2.22
N TYR A 117 1.63 20.20 2.54
CA TYR A 117 0.37 19.47 2.67
C TYR A 117 0.48 18.43 3.77
N ASP A 118 -0.62 18.10 4.44
CA ASP A 118 -0.57 17.32 5.67
C ASP A 118 -0.22 15.84 5.43
N ASP A 119 -0.65 15.27 4.30
CA ASP A 119 -0.34 13.89 3.91
C ASP A 119 -0.38 13.71 2.38
N PHE A 120 0.23 12.62 1.90
CA PHE A 120 0.30 12.22 0.49
C PHE A 120 -0.32 10.85 0.25
N VAL A 121 -0.84 10.67 -0.97
CA VAL A 121 -1.16 9.35 -1.51
C VAL A 121 -0.81 9.30 -2.99
N ILE A 122 -0.21 8.19 -3.41
CA ILE A 122 0.08 7.92 -4.82
C ILE A 122 -1.04 7.04 -5.36
N GLY A 123 -1.72 7.53 -6.39
CA GLY A 123 -2.80 6.83 -7.09
C GLY A 123 -2.44 6.60 -8.55
N GLY A 124 -2.02 5.37 -8.89
CA GLY A 124 -1.43 5.09 -10.21
C GLY A 124 -0.18 5.94 -10.44
N ASN A 125 -0.17 6.74 -11.50
CA ASN A 125 0.94 7.64 -11.82
C ASN A 125 0.76 9.06 -11.27
N LYS A 126 -0.25 9.30 -10.43
CA LYS A 126 -0.57 10.63 -9.90
C LYS A 126 -0.24 10.74 -8.42
N LEU A 127 0.16 11.94 -8.01
CA LEU A 127 0.37 12.31 -6.62
C LEU A 127 -0.81 13.16 -6.16
N TYR A 128 -1.45 12.75 -5.08
CA TYR A 128 -2.50 13.52 -4.42
C TYR A 128 -2.07 13.90 -3.02
N ALA A 129 -2.56 15.03 -2.55
CA ALA A 129 -2.24 15.52 -1.21
C ALA A 129 -3.46 16.13 -0.53
N PHE A 130 -3.47 16.03 0.81
CA PHE A 130 -4.48 16.69 1.63
C PHE A 130 -4.05 18.12 1.96
N LYS A 131 -4.81 19.08 1.43
CA LYS A 131 -4.63 20.51 1.67
C LYS A 131 -5.51 20.91 2.84
N TYR A 132 -4.89 21.07 4.01
CA TYR A 132 -5.55 21.57 5.19
C TYR A 132 -5.63 23.10 5.16
N ASN A 133 -6.84 23.63 5.28
CA ASN A 133 -7.15 25.05 5.33
C ASN A 133 -8.37 25.30 6.23
N ASN A 134 -8.37 24.68 7.42
CA ASN A 134 -9.39 24.77 8.49
C ASN A 134 -10.85 24.54 8.05
N SER A 135 -11.44 25.49 7.33
CA SER A 135 -12.82 25.49 6.84
C SER A 135 -12.98 25.08 5.37
N ASN A 136 -11.90 25.09 4.58
CA ASN A 136 -11.94 24.73 3.16
C ASN A 136 -10.83 23.74 2.79
N ASN A 137 -10.86 22.59 3.47
CA ASN A 137 -9.94 21.49 3.21
C ASN A 137 -10.28 20.84 1.86
N SER A 138 -9.26 20.28 1.22
CA SER A 138 -9.41 19.64 -0.09
C SER A 138 -8.38 18.55 -0.34
N ILE A 139 -8.71 17.66 -1.28
CA ILE A 139 -7.73 16.82 -1.95
C ILE A 139 -7.35 17.48 -3.26
N VAL A 140 -6.06 17.66 -3.47
CA VAL A 140 -5.49 18.26 -4.67
C VAL A 140 -4.60 17.26 -5.40
N GLU A 141 -4.50 17.40 -6.71
CA GLU A 141 -3.50 16.72 -7.53
C GLU A 141 -2.24 17.58 -7.57
N LEU A 142 -1.09 16.97 -7.31
CA LEU A 142 0.22 17.60 -7.39
C LEU A 142 1.00 17.03 -8.57
N ASN A 143 1.82 17.86 -9.18
CA ASN A 143 2.79 17.40 -10.17
C ASN A 143 3.91 16.64 -9.43
N PRO A 144 4.11 15.33 -9.68
CA PRO A 144 5.14 14.53 -8.99
C PRO A 144 6.57 15.00 -9.32
N THR A 145 6.76 15.78 -10.38
CA THR A 145 8.07 16.29 -10.81
C THR A 145 8.59 17.42 -9.93
N ASN A 146 7.71 18.24 -9.37
CA ASN A 146 8.09 19.48 -8.68
C ASN A 146 7.19 19.86 -7.48
N GLY A 147 6.14 19.09 -7.21
CA GLY A 147 5.22 19.32 -6.09
C GLY A 147 4.21 20.46 -6.30
N THR A 148 4.13 21.07 -7.49
CA THR A 148 3.15 22.15 -7.72
C THR A 148 1.73 21.61 -7.82
N GLU A 149 0.77 22.33 -7.24
CA GLU A 149 -0.66 22.02 -7.37
C GLU A 149 -1.10 22.13 -8.84
N ILE A 150 -1.75 21.08 -9.35
CA ILE A 150 -2.32 21.04 -10.70
C ILE A 150 -3.79 21.43 -10.65
N THR A 151 -4.56 20.77 -9.79
CA THR A 151 -6.01 20.98 -9.66
C THR A 151 -6.52 20.53 -8.30
N THR A 152 -7.68 21.04 -7.91
CA THR A 152 -8.45 20.50 -6.78
C THR A 152 -9.29 19.33 -7.29
N LEU A 153 -9.00 18.12 -6.80
CA LEU A 153 -9.82 16.93 -7.08
C LEU A 153 -11.16 17.03 -6.35
N LYS A 154 -11.13 17.40 -5.06
CA LYS A 154 -12.34 17.45 -4.23
C LYS A 154 -12.19 18.42 -3.06
N SER A 155 -13.11 19.38 -2.93
CA SER A 155 -13.32 20.08 -1.65
C SER A 155 -14.07 19.17 -0.68
N VAL A 156 -13.58 19.11 0.55
CA VAL A 156 -14.15 18.30 1.64
C VAL A 156 -14.59 19.16 2.82
N GLY A 157 -14.69 20.48 2.65
CA GLY A 157 -15.15 21.42 3.67
C GLY A 157 -14.25 21.42 4.91
N SER A 158 -14.83 21.34 6.10
CA SER A 158 -14.09 21.29 7.38
C SER A 158 -13.61 19.89 7.78
N ASN A 159 -13.81 18.86 6.93
CA ASN A 159 -13.40 17.50 7.25
C ASN A 159 -11.88 17.39 7.29
N TYR A 160 -11.33 16.85 8.38
CA TYR A 160 -9.92 16.52 8.50
C TYR A 160 -9.70 15.07 8.12
N LEU A 161 -8.95 14.84 7.04
CA LEU A 161 -8.72 13.51 6.48
C LEU A 161 -7.28 13.07 6.80
N LYS A 162 -7.10 11.79 7.16
CA LYS A 162 -5.78 11.20 7.49
C LYS A 162 -5.75 9.71 7.14
N ASN A 163 -4.56 9.09 7.25
CA ASN A 163 -4.37 7.65 7.02
C ASN A 163 -4.74 7.22 5.59
N PHE A 164 -4.19 7.91 4.60
CA PHE A 164 -4.56 7.70 3.19
C PHE A 164 -3.97 6.42 2.62
N VAL A 165 -4.81 5.66 1.92
CA VAL A 165 -4.42 4.53 1.06
C VAL A 165 -5.15 4.61 -0.29
N PHE A 166 -4.59 3.99 -1.32
CA PHE A 166 -5.19 4.00 -2.66
C PHE A 166 -5.60 2.60 -3.12
N SER A 167 -6.86 2.46 -3.49
CA SER A 167 -7.40 1.26 -4.12
C SER A 167 -7.27 1.35 -5.64
N GLN A 168 -6.36 0.56 -6.22
CA GLN A 168 -6.19 0.47 -7.68
C GLN A 168 -7.38 -0.21 -8.36
N THR A 169 -8.08 -1.11 -7.68
CA THR A 169 -9.23 -1.84 -8.25
C THR A 169 -10.45 -0.96 -8.45
N THR A 170 -10.58 0.11 -7.67
CA THR A 170 -11.72 1.03 -7.71
C THR A 170 -11.33 2.47 -8.02
N ASN A 171 -10.04 2.75 -8.32
CA ASN A 171 -9.51 4.10 -8.50
C ASN A 171 -9.97 5.07 -7.40
N THR A 172 -9.80 4.66 -6.15
CA THR A 172 -10.38 5.36 -5.00
C THR A 172 -9.32 5.61 -3.94
N ILE A 173 -9.20 6.86 -3.49
CA ILE A 173 -8.50 7.20 -2.26
C ILE A 173 -9.41 6.83 -1.09
N ILE A 174 -8.90 6.05 -0.15
CA ILE A 174 -9.58 5.64 1.07
C ILE A 174 -8.82 6.22 2.25
N CYS A 175 -9.52 6.86 3.19
CA CYS A 175 -8.91 7.50 4.34
C CYS A 175 -9.89 7.55 5.53
N GLU A 176 -9.36 7.84 6.71
CA GLU A 176 -10.19 8.21 7.86
C GLU A 176 -10.62 9.67 7.74
N ASN A 177 -11.91 9.95 7.93
CA ASN A 177 -12.39 11.27 8.28
C ASN A 177 -12.43 11.40 9.82
N ASN A 178 -11.44 12.10 10.36
CA ASN A 178 -11.26 12.28 11.79
C ASN A 178 -12.34 13.19 12.40
N THR A 179 -12.98 14.05 11.61
CA THR A 179 -14.04 14.96 12.04
C THR A 179 -15.33 14.19 12.33
N THR A 180 -15.74 13.33 11.41
CA THR A 180 -17.01 12.58 11.49
C THR A 180 -16.86 11.15 11.99
N LYS A 181 -15.62 10.68 12.19
CA LYS A 181 -15.32 9.28 12.53
C LYS A 181 -15.92 8.32 11.50
N SER A 182 -15.57 8.54 10.23
CA SER A 182 -16.06 7.75 9.11
C SER A 182 -14.94 7.32 8.17
N LEU A 183 -15.16 6.23 7.43
CA LEU A 183 -14.29 5.80 6.34
C LEU A 183 -14.72 6.60 5.13
N TYR A 184 -13.83 7.44 4.64
CA TYR A 184 -14.11 8.34 3.53
C TYR A 184 -13.44 7.83 2.27
N LYS A 185 -14.20 7.82 1.17
CA LYS A 185 -13.76 7.32 -0.13
C LYS A 185 -13.92 8.42 -1.16
N ILE A 186 -12.92 8.61 -2.00
CA ILE A 186 -12.90 9.62 -3.07
C ILE A 186 -12.46 8.95 -4.35
N ASN A 187 -13.35 8.83 -5.33
CA ASN A 187 -13.01 8.32 -6.65
C ASN A 187 -12.18 9.36 -7.42
N ILE A 188 -10.99 8.99 -7.89
CA ILE A 188 -10.07 9.96 -8.52
C ILE A 188 -10.46 10.34 -9.95
N THR A 189 -11.35 9.57 -10.58
CA THR A 189 -11.80 9.83 -11.96
C THR A 189 -12.85 10.93 -12.02
N ASN A 190 -13.75 10.99 -11.03
CA ASN A 190 -14.90 11.91 -11.04
C ASN A 190 -15.07 12.74 -9.76
N GLY A 191 -14.27 12.51 -8.71
CA GLY A 191 -14.39 13.23 -7.44
C GLY A 191 -15.64 12.86 -6.62
N ASN A 192 -16.34 11.79 -6.99
CA ASN A 192 -17.47 11.28 -6.20
C ASN A 192 -16.96 10.75 -4.86
N THR A 193 -17.79 10.94 -3.84
CA THR A 193 -17.44 10.62 -2.46
C THR A 193 -18.47 9.74 -1.80
N GLU A 194 -17.99 8.79 -1.01
CA GLU A 194 -18.80 7.94 -0.16
C GLU A 194 -18.26 8.01 1.27
N SER A 195 -19.14 7.83 2.25
CA SER A 195 -18.76 7.83 3.66
C SER A 195 -19.53 6.77 4.40
N PHE A 196 -18.84 6.00 5.25
CA PHE A 196 -19.43 4.93 6.03
C PHE A 196 -19.01 5.02 7.49
N ASN A 197 -19.84 4.50 8.39
CA ASN A 197 -19.50 4.43 9.82
C ASN A 197 -18.17 3.71 10.01
N TYR A 198 -17.29 4.29 10.81
CA TYR A 198 -15.94 3.79 10.98
C TYR A 198 -15.46 4.03 12.39
N PHE A 199 -15.06 2.97 13.05
CA PHE A 199 -14.78 2.98 14.48
C PHE A 199 -13.39 3.55 14.84
N GLY A 200 -12.69 4.13 13.86
CA GLY A 200 -11.36 4.71 14.01
C GLY A 200 -10.27 3.64 14.01
N TYR A 201 -9.32 3.78 13.09
CA TYR A 201 -8.13 2.92 13.02
C TYR A 201 -6.93 3.82 12.86
N ASP A 202 -5.90 3.54 13.65
CA ASP A 202 -4.73 4.38 13.73
C ASP A 202 -3.89 4.30 12.46
N ASN A 203 -3.93 3.16 11.77
CA ASN A 203 -3.27 2.96 10.48
C ASN A 203 -4.17 2.18 9.53
N LEU A 204 -4.03 2.47 8.24
CA LEU A 204 -4.67 1.73 7.13
C LEU A 204 -3.59 1.17 6.20
N ALA A 205 -3.84 -0.04 5.70
CA ALA A 205 -3.05 -0.65 4.63
C ALA A 205 -3.98 -1.31 3.63
N ILE A 206 -3.62 -1.30 2.35
CA ILE A 206 -4.44 -1.89 1.29
C ILE A 206 -3.58 -2.75 0.38
N SER A 207 -4.09 -3.93 0.01
CA SER A 207 -3.46 -4.78 -0.98
C SER A 207 -3.71 -4.28 -2.41
N LYS A 208 -2.90 -4.76 -3.36
CA LYS A 208 -3.09 -4.50 -4.79
C LYS A 208 -4.46 -4.97 -5.29
N ASN A 209 -5.02 -6.02 -4.68
CA ASN A 209 -6.33 -6.56 -4.99
C ASN A 209 -7.48 -5.83 -4.26
N GLY A 210 -7.17 -4.76 -3.51
CA GLY A 210 -8.16 -3.90 -2.86
C GLY A 210 -8.71 -4.45 -1.55
N GLN A 211 -8.06 -5.42 -0.91
CA GLN A 211 -8.37 -5.81 0.48
C GLN A 211 -7.80 -4.75 1.43
N LEU A 212 -8.65 -4.23 2.32
CA LEU A 212 -8.29 -3.18 3.27
C LEU A 212 -8.08 -3.78 4.65
N TYR A 213 -7.04 -3.29 5.33
CA TYR A 213 -6.70 -3.69 6.68
C TYR A 213 -6.56 -2.44 7.56
N GLY A 214 -6.97 -2.57 8.81
CA GLY A 214 -6.89 -1.52 9.81
C GLY A 214 -6.13 -1.98 11.06
N PHE A 215 -5.31 -1.11 11.63
CA PHE A 215 -4.79 -1.29 12.98
C PHE A 215 -5.74 -0.63 13.97
N LYS A 216 -6.41 -1.46 14.77
CA LYS A 216 -7.40 -1.06 15.76
C LYS A 216 -6.71 -0.89 17.10
N TYR A 217 -6.63 0.34 17.58
CA TYR A 217 -6.16 0.65 18.92
C TYR A 217 -7.31 0.51 19.93
N THR A 218 -7.15 -0.32 20.95
CA THR A 218 -8.14 -0.45 22.04
C THR A 218 -7.44 -0.48 23.38
N THR A 219 -8.18 -0.24 24.47
CA THR A 219 -7.61 -0.17 25.82
C THR A 219 -6.95 -1.48 26.26
N ASN A 220 -7.44 -2.63 25.79
CA ASN A 220 -7.06 -3.94 26.33
C ASN A 220 -6.58 -4.94 25.28
N ASN A 221 -6.84 -4.70 23.99
CA ASN A 221 -6.45 -5.61 22.93
C ASN A 221 -6.37 -4.88 21.58
N ASN A 222 -5.18 -4.42 21.24
CA ASN A 222 -4.89 -3.91 19.91
C ASN A 222 -5.00 -5.04 18.89
N GLN A 223 -5.47 -4.72 17.68
CA GLN A 223 -5.76 -5.74 16.67
C GLN A 223 -5.39 -5.26 15.27
N ILE A 224 -5.02 -6.22 14.42
CA ILE A 224 -5.08 -6.06 12.97
C ILE A 224 -6.38 -6.71 12.50
N VAL A 225 -7.19 -5.98 11.77
CA VAL A 225 -8.47 -6.47 11.24
C VAL A 225 -8.52 -6.30 9.73
N GLU A 226 -9.27 -7.17 9.07
CA GLU A 226 -9.68 -6.99 7.67
C GLU A 226 -10.99 -6.20 7.64
N LEU A 227 -11.07 -5.23 6.74
CA LEU A 227 -12.19 -4.33 6.57
C LEU A 227 -12.86 -4.54 5.22
N ASN A 228 -14.18 -4.52 5.21
CA ASN A 228 -14.95 -4.48 3.99
C ASN A 228 -14.77 -3.10 3.34
N THR A 229 -14.22 -3.07 2.13
CA THR A 229 -13.90 -1.82 1.42
C THR A 229 -15.12 -1.07 0.88
N LEU A 230 -16.28 -1.72 0.88
CA LEU A 230 -17.54 -1.12 0.45
C LEU A 230 -18.23 -0.36 1.59
N ASN A 231 -18.06 -0.77 2.85
CA ASN A 231 -18.80 -0.17 3.96
C ASN A 231 -17.98 0.07 5.25
N GLY A 232 -16.69 -0.28 5.28
CA GLY A 232 -15.80 -0.08 6.43
C GLY A 232 -16.01 -1.04 7.61
N ASN A 233 -16.95 -1.98 7.53
CA ASN A 233 -17.20 -2.95 8.60
C ASN A 233 -16.03 -3.94 8.73
N GLU A 234 -15.75 -4.37 9.96
CA GLU A 234 -14.82 -5.47 10.21
C GLU A 234 -15.35 -6.78 9.63
N ILE A 235 -14.51 -7.49 8.88
CA ILE A 235 -14.77 -8.83 8.35
C ILE A 235 -14.26 -9.87 9.34
N LYS A 236 -12.99 -9.73 9.76
CA LYS A 236 -12.34 -10.62 10.71
C LYS A 236 -11.19 -9.93 11.43
N THR A 237 -10.87 -10.43 12.63
CA THR A 237 -9.58 -10.17 13.26
C THR A 237 -8.51 -11.04 12.61
N VAL A 238 -7.47 -10.41 12.05
CA VAL A 238 -6.30 -11.11 11.50
C VAL A 238 -5.34 -11.48 12.62
N LYS A 239 -5.09 -10.53 13.55
CA LYS A 239 -4.16 -10.74 14.66
C LYS A 239 -4.55 -9.93 15.88
N SER A 240 -4.56 -10.57 17.03
CA SER A 240 -4.58 -9.90 18.34
C SER A 240 -3.15 -9.57 18.76
N MET A 241 -2.94 -8.33 19.20
CA MET A 241 -1.63 -7.74 19.48
C MET A 241 -1.45 -7.42 20.97
N GLY A 242 -2.47 -7.65 21.81
CA GLY A 242 -2.43 -7.29 23.22
C GLY A 242 -2.25 -5.77 23.40
N SER A 243 -1.29 -5.35 24.22
CA SER A 243 -0.97 -3.93 24.43
C SER A 243 -0.02 -3.33 23.38
N LYS A 244 0.56 -4.14 22.48
CA LYS A 244 1.57 -3.67 21.52
C LYS A 244 0.95 -2.74 20.47
N TYR A 245 1.67 -1.71 20.05
CA TYR A 245 1.20 -0.72 19.07
C TYR A 245 1.88 -0.92 17.72
N LEU A 246 1.12 -0.97 16.62
CA LEU A 246 1.68 -1.07 15.27
C LEU A 246 1.60 0.28 14.56
N LYS A 247 2.75 0.90 14.33
CA LYS A 247 2.92 2.14 13.56
C LYS A 247 3.32 1.81 12.11
N ASN A 248 3.07 2.73 11.18
CA ASN A 248 3.56 2.66 9.80
C ASN A 248 3.14 1.37 9.08
N MET A 249 1.88 0.98 9.26
CA MET A 249 1.36 -0.28 8.73
C MET A 249 1.32 -0.25 7.19
N LEU A 250 1.86 -1.28 6.56
CA LEU A 250 1.88 -1.46 5.10
C LEU A 250 1.47 -2.89 4.74
N TYR A 251 1.01 -3.08 3.50
CA TYR A 251 0.74 -4.41 2.95
C TYR A 251 1.81 -4.79 1.92
N LEU A 252 2.48 -5.90 2.16
CA LEU A 252 3.48 -6.48 1.26
C LEU A 252 2.79 -7.50 0.35
N ASN A 253 2.63 -7.16 -0.93
CA ASN A 253 1.91 -7.98 -1.91
C ASN A 253 2.65 -9.26 -2.27
N SER A 254 3.98 -9.24 -2.26
CA SER A 254 4.84 -10.37 -2.61
C SER A 254 4.66 -11.56 -1.66
N THR A 255 4.26 -11.33 -0.42
CA THR A 255 4.08 -12.37 0.61
C THR A 255 2.70 -12.38 1.25
N ALA A 256 1.81 -11.47 0.87
CA ALA A 256 0.50 -11.26 1.48
C ALA A 256 0.60 -11.04 3.00
N GLU A 257 1.51 -10.15 3.40
CA GLU A 257 1.79 -9.86 4.81
C GLU A 257 1.53 -8.39 5.13
N ILE A 258 0.99 -8.14 6.32
CA ILE A 258 1.06 -6.82 6.94
C ILE A 258 2.43 -6.67 7.59
N ILE A 259 3.08 -5.54 7.33
CA ILE A 259 4.32 -5.14 7.99
C ILE A 259 4.15 -3.82 8.73
N GLY A 260 5.02 -3.54 9.68
CA GLY A 260 5.06 -2.24 10.35
C GLY A 260 6.11 -2.18 11.45
N ASP A 261 6.17 -1.03 12.10
CA ASP A 261 6.97 -0.80 13.31
C ASP A 261 6.14 -1.16 14.54
N LEU A 262 6.46 -2.30 15.14
CA LEU A 262 5.80 -2.77 16.35
C LEU A 262 6.50 -2.23 17.58
N ILE A 263 5.75 -1.43 18.33
CA ILE A 263 6.19 -0.79 19.55
C ILE A 263 5.65 -1.58 20.73
N ASP A 264 6.57 -2.10 21.53
CA ASP A 264 6.28 -2.70 22.83
C ASP A 264 7.09 -1.97 23.91
N SER A 265 6.38 -1.15 24.70
CA SER A 265 6.98 -0.21 25.64
C SER A 265 7.92 0.78 24.94
N SER A 266 9.25 0.59 25.04
CA SER A 266 10.28 1.38 24.35
C SER A 266 11.01 0.62 23.24
N THR A 267 10.65 -0.63 23.00
CA THR A 267 11.29 -1.48 21.98
C THR A 267 10.55 -1.35 20.65
N HIS A 268 11.31 -1.15 19.58
CA HIS A 268 10.83 -1.12 18.20
C HIS A 268 11.28 -2.38 17.48
N ASN A 269 10.33 -3.12 16.89
CA ASN A 269 10.59 -4.34 16.13
C ASN A 269 9.95 -4.25 14.75
N TYR A 270 10.65 -4.75 13.74
CA TYR A 270 10.09 -4.97 12.42
C TYR A 270 9.13 -6.16 12.52
N PHE A 271 7.85 -5.86 12.38
CA PHE A 271 6.79 -6.85 12.48
C PHE A 271 6.33 -7.29 11.11
N LYS A 272 6.03 -8.58 10.99
CA LYS A 272 5.36 -9.18 9.83
C LYS A 272 4.23 -10.07 10.30
N CYS A 273 3.11 -10.07 9.58
CA CYS A 273 1.96 -10.91 9.85
C CYS A 273 1.29 -11.38 8.57
N LYS A 274 1.18 -12.70 8.38
CA LYS A 274 0.45 -13.29 7.26
C LYS A 274 -1.05 -13.06 7.44
N VAL A 275 -1.70 -12.48 6.42
CA VAL A 275 -3.14 -12.16 6.53
C VAL A 275 -4.05 -13.39 6.45
N SER A 276 -3.52 -14.52 5.98
CA SER A 276 -4.25 -15.79 5.86
C SER A 276 -4.59 -16.41 7.22
N ASP A 277 -3.61 -16.43 8.13
CA ASP A 277 -3.67 -17.20 9.38
C ASP A 277 -3.19 -16.43 10.62
N GLY A 278 -2.71 -15.19 10.46
CA GLY A 278 -2.23 -14.37 11.58
C GLY A 278 -0.87 -14.82 12.14
N THR A 279 -0.16 -15.73 11.46
CA THR A 279 1.20 -16.11 11.82
C THR A 279 2.09 -14.90 11.68
N SER A 280 2.85 -14.59 12.72
CA SER A 280 3.63 -13.36 12.81
C SER A 280 5.07 -13.61 13.22
N SER A 281 5.95 -12.70 12.83
CA SER A 281 7.34 -12.64 13.28
C SER A 281 7.70 -11.21 13.69
N GLU A 282 8.63 -11.10 14.63
CA GLU A 282 9.15 -9.85 15.16
C GLU A 282 10.67 -9.92 15.07
N ASN A 283 11.29 -8.96 14.39
CA ASN A 283 12.74 -8.87 14.30
C ASN A 283 13.18 -7.54 14.90
N SER A 284 14.19 -7.55 15.76
CA SER A 284 14.80 -6.31 16.20
C SER A 284 15.40 -5.58 15.00
N PHE A 285 15.15 -4.28 14.90
CA PHE A 285 15.63 -3.46 13.80
C PHE A 285 15.94 -2.03 14.27
N GLY A 286 16.53 -1.23 13.38
CA GLY A 286 16.83 0.17 13.68
C GLY A 286 15.57 0.96 14.06
N LYS A 287 15.73 1.97 14.93
CA LYS A 287 14.66 2.93 15.20
C LYS A 287 14.52 3.86 13.99
N TYR A 288 13.39 3.74 13.28
CA TYR A 288 13.01 4.65 12.21
C TYR A 288 11.81 5.47 12.64
N ASP A 289 11.68 6.65 12.06
CA ASP A 289 10.53 7.49 12.38
C ASP A 289 9.28 6.99 11.64
N TYR A 290 9.43 6.69 10.34
CA TYR A 290 8.37 6.07 9.53
C TYR A 290 8.89 5.29 8.34
N PHE A 291 8.04 4.42 7.81
CA PHE A 291 8.27 3.67 6.57
C PHE A 291 7.76 4.44 5.37
N ILE A 292 8.44 4.25 4.25
CA ILE A 292 8.16 4.89 2.96
C ILE A 292 7.92 3.76 1.96
N PHE A 293 6.76 3.80 1.33
CA PHE A 293 6.26 2.80 0.38
C PHE A 293 5.45 3.48 -0.73
#